data_AF-A0A6P0Y3U0-F1
#
_entry.id   AF-A0A6P0Y3U0-F1
#
_cell.length_a   1.000
_cell.length_b   1.000
_cell.length_c   1.000
_cell.angle_alpha   90.00
_cell.angle_beta   90.00
_cell.angle_gamma   90.00
#
_symmetry.space_group_name_H-M   'P 1'
#
loop_
_entity.id
_entity.type
_entity.pdbx_description
1 polymer ?
#
loop_
_entity_poly.entity_id
_entity_poly.type
_entity_poly.pdbx_seq_one_letter_code
_entity_poly.pdbx_strand_id
1 'polypeptide(L)'
;LYLGIEESKLRFFQKGGELVLTPEEVAIQERQAKIQAEQAKIQAEQAKTQAEQAKTQAEQAKTQAEQAKTQAEQAKTQAEQAKTQAEQDRAEMEALLNRYRKSFGELPE
;
A
#
# COMPACT_ATOMS: atom_id res chain seq x y z
N LEU A 1 -47.83 24.28 -29.60
CA LEU A 1 -48.20 23.46 -28.44
C LEU A 1 -49.61 22.95 -28.70
N TYR A 2 -49.87 21.68 -28.46
CA TYR A 2 -51.22 21.13 -28.52
C TYR A 2 -51.52 20.39 -27.22
N LEU A 3 -52.79 20.25 -26.89
CA LEU A 3 -53.24 19.60 -25.66
C LEU A 3 -53.56 18.13 -25.96
N GLY A 4 -53.00 17.22 -25.18
CA GLY A 4 -53.24 15.77 -25.28
C GLY A 4 -53.60 15.18 -23.92
N ILE A 5 -54.00 13.90 -23.92
CA ILE A 5 -54.33 13.16 -22.70
C ILE A 5 -53.21 12.16 -22.42
N GLU A 6 -52.61 12.24 -21.25
CA GLU A 6 -51.59 11.30 -20.76
C GLU A 6 -51.86 11.00 -19.29
N GLU A 7 -51.79 9.72 -18.89
CA GLU A 7 -52.15 9.27 -17.53
C GLU A 7 -53.52 9.78 -17.03
N SER A 8 -54.52 9.83 -17.93
CA SER A 8 -55.85 10.38 -17.65
C SER A 8 -55.88 11.87 -17.24
N LYS A 9 -54.82 12.64 -17.56
CA LYS A 9 -54.70 14.09 -17.31
C LYS A 9 -54.44 14.85 -18.61
N LEU A 10 -54.91 16.09 -18.68
CA LEU A 10 -54.60 16.99 -19.80
C LEU A 10 -53.16 17.50 -19.66
N ARG A 11 -52.33 17.29 -20.69
CA ARG A 11 -50.95 17.78 -20.74
C ARG A 11 -50.63 18.44 -22.08
N PHE A 12 -49.69 19.39 -22.07
CA PHE A 12 -49.25 20.10 -23.27
C PHE A 12 -48.15 19.31 -23.98
N PHE A 13 -48.18 19.30 -25.31
CA PHE A 13 -47.19 18.65 -26.16
C PHE A 13 -46.57 19.66 -27.15
N GLN A 14 -45.28 19.49 -27.44
CA GLN A 14 -44.56 20.21 -28.47
C GLN A 14 -44.98 19.77 -29.88
N LYS A 15 -44.66 20.57 -30.90
CA LYS A 15 -45.01 20.25 -32.31
C LYS A 15 -44.42 18.90 -32.79
N GLY A 16 -43.38 18.39 -32.12
CA GLY A 16 -42.76 17.09 -32.39
C GLY A 16 -43.36 15.90 -31.61
N GLY A 17 -44.41 16.10 -30.82
CA GLY A 17 -45.02 15.03 -30.02
C GLY A 17 -44.42 14.80 -28.64
N GLU A 18 -43.41 15.59 -28.25
CA GLU A 18 -42.83 15.52 -26.91
C GLU A 18 -43.72 16.19 -25.88
N LEU A 19 -43.90 15.53 -24.74
CA LEU A 19 -44.59 16.08 -23.59
C LEU A 19 -43.84 17.31 -23.04
N VAL A 20 -44.56 18.39 -22.77
CA VAL A 20 -44.02 19.55 -22.08
C VAL A 20 -44.03 19.27 -20.58
N LEU A 21 -42.85 19.15 -20.00
CA LEU A 21 -42.69 19.08 -18.56
C LEU A 21 -43.16 20.38 -17.91
N THR A 22 -43.84 20.25 -16.78
CA THR A 22 -44.16 21.41 -15.95
C THR A 22 -42.88 21.99 -15.35
N PRO A 23 -42.84 23.30 -15.05
CA PRO A 23 -41.70 23.91 -14.37
C PRO A 23 -41.33 23.21 -13.06
N GLU A 24 -42.30 22.62 -12.37
CA GLU A 24 -42.10 21.84 -11.15
C GLU A 24 -41.37 20.51 -11.43
N GLU A 25 -41.78 19.76 -12.46
CA GLU A 25 -41.10 18.53 -12.89
C GLU A 25 -39.64 18.78 -13.30
N VAL A 26 -39.39 19.88 -14.03
CA VAL A 26 -38.03 20.30 -14.40
C VAL A 26 -37.19 20.60 -13.16
N ALA A 27 -37.74 21.35 -12.20
CA ALA A 27 -37.02 21.67 -10.96
C ALA A 27 -36.70 20.42 -10.11
N ILE A 28 -37.59 19.43 -10.08
CA ILE A 28 -37.35 18.15 -9.43
C ILE A 28 -36.21 17.40 -10.12
N GLN A 29 -36.22 17.33 -11.46
CA GLN A 29 -35.17 16.67 -12.24
C GLN A 29 -33.81 17.33 -12.03
N GLU A 30 -33.73 18.66 -12.04
CA GLU A 30 -32.49 19.39 -11.75
C GLU A 30 -31.99 19.13 -10.33
N ARG A 31 -32.90 19.09 -9.34
CA ARG A 31 -32.53 18.77 -7.96
C ARG A 31 -31.97 17.35 -7.86
N GLN A 32 -32.60 16.37 -8.49
CA GLN A 32 -32.11 14.99 -8.51
C GLN A 32 -30.74 14.89 -9.18
N ALA A 33 -30.53 15.58 -10.30
CA ALA A 33 -29.24 15.61 -10.98
C ALA A 33 -28.14 16.20 -10.09
N LYS A 34 -28.43 17.28 -9.35
CA LYS A 34 -27.49 17.87 -8.38
C LYS A 34 -27.15 16.89 -7.25
N ILE A 35 -28.15 16.21 -6.69
CA ILE A 35 -27.93 15.20 -5.63
C ILE A 35 -27.04 14.07 -6.14
N GLN A 36 -27.30 13.55 -7.35
CA GLN A 36 -26.47 12.49 -7.94
C GLN A 36 -25.04 12.96 -8.19
N ALA A 37 -24.84 14.18 -8.69
CA ALA A 37 -23.51 14.76 -8.89
C ALA A 37 -22.75 14.92 -7.56
N GLU A 38 -23.44 15.35 -6.50
CA GLU A 38 -22.84 15.47 -5.16
C GLU A 38 -22.45 14.10 -4.59
N GLN A 39 -23.33 13.09 -4.73
CA GLN A 39 -23.01 11.72 -4.33
C GLN A 39 -21.80 11.16 -5.07
N ALA A 40 -21.72 11.37 -6.39
CA ALA A 40 -20.57 10.95 -7.19
C ALA A 40 -19.27 11.63 -6.71
N LYS A 41 -19.33 12.92 -6.37
CA LYS A 41 -18.19 13.66 -5.83
C LYS A 41 -17.75 13.10 -4.47
N ILE A 42 -18.69 12.78 -3.58
CA ILE A 42 -18.39 12.17 -2.28
C ILE A 42 -17.71 10.80 -2.47
N GLN A 43 -18.21 9.97 -3.37
CA GLN A 43 -17.61 8.66 -3.66
C GLN A 43 -16.19 8.80 -4.23
N ALA A 44 -15.96 9.76 -5.13
CA ALA A 44 -14.64 10.02 -5.69
C ALA A 44 -13.64 10.47 -4.61
N GLU A 45 -14.06 11.35 -3.70
CA GLU A 45 -13.20 11.78 -2.57
C GLU A 45 -12.91 10.62 -1.62
N GLN A 46 -13.89 9.77 -1.30
CA GLN A 46 -13.67 8.57 -0.49
C GLN A 46 -12.66 7.61 -1.14
N ALA A 47 -12.79 7.36 -2.45
CA ALA A 47 -11.86 6.51 -3.19
C ALA A 47 -10.43 7.09 -3.17
N LYS A 48 -10.31 8.42 -3.32
CA LYS A 48 -9.02 9.12 -3.22
C LYS A 48 -8.40 8.98 -1.83
N THR A 49 -9.18 9.14 -0.77
CA THR A 49 -8.70 8.93 0.61
C THR A 49 -8.22 7.50 0.83
N GLN A 50 -8.95 6.50 0.34
CA GLN A 50 -8.53 5.09 0.44
C GLN A 50 -7.24 4.82 -0.32
N ALA A 51 -7.07 5.39 -1.52
CA ALA A 51 -5.85 5.25 -2.30
C ALA A 51 -4.63 5.85 -1.59
N GLU A 52 -4.78 7.04 -0.98
CA GLU A 52 -3.70 7.67 -0.21
C GLU A 52 -3.34 6.88 1.05
N GLN A 53 -4.34 6.30 1.73
CA GLN A 53 -4.09 5.38 2.86
C GLN A 53 -3.32 4.14 2.43
N ALA A 54 -3.72 3.50 1.32
CA ALA A 54 -3.03 2.33 0.79
C ALA A 54 -1.58 2.65 0.39
N LYS A 55 -1.35 3.81 -0.24
CA LYS A 55 -0.01 4.29 -0.58
C LYS A 55 0.85 4.50 0.66
N THR A 56 0.29 5.08 1.71
CA THR A 56 0.99 5.30 2.98
C THR A 56 1.40 3.97 3.64
N GLN A 57 0.50 2.98 3.64
CA GLN A 57 0.80 1.64 4.16
C GLN A 57 1.91 0.95 3.35
N ALA A 58 1.88 1.08 2.02
CA ALA A 58 2.91 0.51 1.15
C ALA A 58 4.30 1.12 1.43
N GLU A 59 4.39 2.44 1.60
CA GLU A 59 5.65 3.11 1.94
C GLU A 59 6.18 2.71 3.33
N GLN A 60 5.28 2.53 4.32
CA GLN A 60 5.66 2.01 5.63
C GLN A 60 6.21 0.58 5.54
N ALA A 61 5.54 -0.30 4.79
CA ALA A 61 5.99 -1.67 4.58
C ALA A 61 7.36 -1.73 3.89
N LYS A 62 7.57 -0.88 2.88
CA LYS A 62 8.86 -0.74 2.20
C LYS A 62 9.97 -0.31 3.18
N THR A 63 9.69 0.68 4.01
CA THR A 63 10.64 1.17 5.02
C THR A 63 11.02 0.07 6.01
N GLN A 64 10.05 -0.71 6.50
CA GLN A 64 10.31 -1.84 7.39
C GLN A 64 11.15 -2.92 6.72
N ALA A 65 10.90 -3.21 5.44
CA ALA A 65 11.68 -4.18 4.68
C ALA A 65 13.15 -3.73 4.52
N GLU A 66 13.40 -2.45 4.26
CA GLU A 66 14.77 -1.92 4.17
C GLU A 66 15.50 -1.97 5.52
N GLN A 67 14.80 -1.67 6.62
CA GLN A 67 15.35 -1.82 7.97
C GLN A 67 15.73 -3.28 8.28
N ALA A 68 14.83 -4.23 7.96
CA ALA A 68 15.09 -5.65 8.16
C ALA A 68 16.28 -6.13 7.32
N LYS A 69 16.40 -5.67 6.06
CA LYS A 69 17.54 -5.97 5.21
C LYS A 69 18.85 -5.45 5.82
N THR A 70 18.86 -4.22 6.31
CA THR A 70 20.04 -3.61 6.95
C THR A 70 20.47 -4.41 8.19
N GLN A 71 19.52 -4.81 9.04
CA GLN A 71 19.81 -5.64 10.21
C GLN A 71 20.38 -7.01 9.82
N ALA A 72 19.85 -7.63 8.76
CA ALA A 72 20.38 -8.90 8.26
C ALA A 72 21.83 -8.77 7.74
N GLU A 73 22.15 -7.68 7.04
CA GLU A 73 23.53 -7.41 6.58
C GLU A 73 24.49 -7.15 7.74
N GLN A 74 24.04 -6.44 8.78
CA GLN A 74 24.83 -6.24 10.01
C GLN A 74 25.09 -7.56 10.74
N ALA A 75 24.06 -8.41 10.90
CA ALA A 75 24.20 -9.72 11.52
C ALA A 75 25.17 -10.63 10.74
N LYS A 76 25.10 -10.59 9.40
CA LYS A 76 26.03 -11.32 8.53
C LYS A 76 27.48 -10.86 8.74
N THR A 77 27.70 -9.55 8.75
CA THR A 77 29.03 -8.97 8.99
C THR A 77 29.59 -9.40 10.36
N GLN A 78 28.76 -9.35 11.41
CA GLN A 78 29.18 -9.80 12.75
C GLN A 78 29.53 -11.30 12.78
N ALA A 79 28.76 -12.14 12.08
CA ALA A 79 29.05 -13.57 11.98
C ALA A 79 30.37 -13.83 11.25
N GLU A 80 30.67 -13.09 10.18
CA GLU A 80 31.95 -13.20 9.47
C GLU A 80 33.14 -12.75 10.34
N GLN A 81 32.98 -11.69 11.12
CA GLN A 81 34.00 -11.25 12.09
C GLN A 81 34.25 -12.31 13.18
N ALA A 82 33.19 -12.85 13.78
CA ALA A 82 33.29 -13.90 14.78
C ALA A 82 33.98 -15.16 14.24
N LYS A 83 33.67 -15.54 12.99
CA LYS A 83 34.34 -16.66 12.32
C LYS A 83 35.83 -16.37 12.13
N THR A 84 36.18 -15.18 11.68
CA THR A 84 37.59 -14.78 11.49
C THR A 84 38.36 -14.82 12.80
N GLN A 85 37.77 -14.32 13.89
CA GLN A 85 38.38 -14.37 15.22
C GLN A 85 38.60 -15.82 15.67
N ALA A 86 37.60 -16.69 15.52
CA ALA A 86 37.73 -18.09 15.89
C ALA A 86 38.82 -18.82 15.08
N GLU A 87 39.00 -18.48 13.80
CA GLU A 87 40.09 -19.01 12.98
C GLU A 87 41.47 -18.51 13.46
N GLN A 88 41.58 -17.24 13.86
CA GLN A 88 42.80 -16.69 14.46
C GLN A 88 43.14 -17.38 15.79
N ASP A 89 42.17 -17.47 16.70
CA ASP A 89 42.35 -18.12 18.00
C ASP A 89 42.81 -19.58 17.85
N ARG A 90 42.22 -20.30 16.87
CA ARG A 90 42.61 -21.67 16.55
C ARG A 90 44.04 -21.75 16.01
N ALA A 91 44.43 -20.85 15.12
CA ALA A 91 45.78 -20.79 14.57
C ALA A 91 46.82 -20.45 15.66
N GLU A 92 46.50 -19.53 16.57
CA GLU A 92 47.35 -19.19 17.71
C GLU A 92 47.53 -20.38 18.66
N MET A 93 46.44 -21.08 19.01
CA MET A 93 46.52 -22.30 19.82
C MET A 93 47.37 -23.39 19.16
N GLU A 94 47.21 -23.61 17.86
CA GLU A 94 48.00 -24.59 17.11
C GLU A 94 49.50 -24.22 17.11
N ALA A 95 49.83 -22.94 16.91
CA ALA A 95 51.19 -22.45 16.98
C ALA A 95 51.80 -22.63 18.39
N LEU A 96 51.02 -22.39 19.43
CA LEU A 96 51.43 -22.55 20.83
C LEU A 96 51.71 -24.02 21.17
N LEU A 97 50.82 -24.93 20.73
CA LEU A 97 51.00 -26.37 20.88
C LEU A 97 52.23 -26.88 20.11
N ASN A 98 52.44 -26.42 18.88
CA ASN A 98 53.64 -26.78 18.11
C ASN A 98 54.92 -26.30 18.78
N ARG A 99 54.91 -25.09 19.36
CA ARG A 99 56.04 -24.56 20.12
C ARG A 99 56.32 -25.42 21.36
N TYR A 100 55.29 -25.78 22.10
CA TYR A 100 55.38 -26.64 23.28
C TYR A 100 55.95 -28.02 22.92
N ARG A 101 55.41 -28.67 21.88
CA ARG A 101 55.89 -29.96 21.37
C ARG A 101 57.39 -29.90 21.05
N LYS A 102 57.85 -28.80 20.44
CA LYS A 102 59.25 -28.61 20.06
C LYS A 102 60.18 -28.38 21.26
N SER A 103 59.69 -27.76 22.34
CA SER A 103 60.50 -27.47 23.54
C SER A 103 60.44 -28.56 24.62
N PHE A 104 59.37 -29.33 24.71
CA PHE A 104 59.12 -30.28 25.81
C PHE A 104 58.83 -31.71 25.37
N GLY A 105 58.72 -32.01 24.07
CA GLY A 105 58.32 -33.33 23.56
C GLY A 105 56.81 -33.51 23.47
N GLU A 106 56.33 -34.70 23.07
CA GLU A 106 54.89 -34.98 22.97
C GLU A 106 54.20 -34.86 24.34
N LEU A 107 53.02 -34.22 24.35
CA LEU A 107 52.18 -34.13 25.54
C LEU A 107 51.78 -35.55 25.99
N PRO A 108 52.00 -35.93 27.27
CA PRO A 108 51.47 -37.19 27.79
C PRO A 108 49.93 -37.17 27.72
N GLU A 109 49.34 -38.30 27.30
CA GLU A 109 47.87 -38.50 27.24
C GLU A 109 47.18 -38.30 28.60
#